data_AF-A0A238YP52-F1
#
_entry.id   AF-A0A238YP52-F1
#
_cell.length_a   1.000
_cell.length_b   1.000
_cell.length_c   1.000
_cell.angle_alpha   90.00
_cell.angle_beta   90.00
_cell.angle_gamma   90.00
#
_symmetry.space_group_name_H-M   'P 1'
#
loop_
_entity.id
_entity.type
_entity.pdbx_description
1 polymer ?
#
loop_
_entity_poly.entity_id
_entity_poly.type
_entity_poly.pdbx_seq_one_letter_code
_entity_poly.pdbx_strand_id
1 'polypeptide(L)'
;MSFRVSWHNLLERLDELPEGATFRTPLSDDRFQITGVQEHRVIIRFTDSGESRPLQKDQFETLYRRVSDSTDGFDLDRLPPDADPYPTVLSLHPRFEVKGDRGEVIETEEPTTSLLLDEGVSPDPDPDERTEPDLDVYADALLLVDALERHEVEALEGVETGTLIDLYTLLSDVQRNANDLRKEIADTLLDRLHHDRPVSGSYGSVQRTARTNRSLKDDDEVLDTLEAAGIDRSRVVSVDRGKVDDALDVTDVAESDVYETEETEYVRKAEVDEDRKETRLQGLKDQLAASDADDADQLRDEVEELESRIEELTEFKSGQSYHTRSNADR
;
A
#
# COMPACT_ATOMS: atom_id res chain seq x y z
N MET A 1 -2.88 -6.84 -36.35
CA MET A 1 -2.25 -5.87 -37.30
C MET A 1 -0.92 -6.46 -37.77
N SER A 2 -0.17 -5.87 -38.71
CA SER A 2 1.19 -6.38 -38.99
C SER A 2 2.20 -5.71 -38.06
N PHE A 3 3.18 -6.46 -37.54
CA PHE A 3 4.22 -5.93 -36.65
C PHE A 3 4.92 -4.69 -37.24
N ARG A 4 5.13 -4.68 -38.56
CA ARG A 4 5.77 -3.54 -39.24
C ARG A 4 5.00 -2.23 -39.02
N VAL A 5 3.67 -2.25 -39.06
CA VAL A 5 2.84 -1.04 -38.85
C VAL A 5 2.89 -0.62 -37.38
N SER A 6 2.73 -1.57 -36.46
CA SER A 6 2.83 -1.30 -35.02
C SER A 6 4.21 -0.78 -34.61
N TRP A 7 5.28 -1.26 -35.26
CA TRP A 7 6.64 -0.77 -35.02
C TRP A 7 6.83 0.69 -35.45
N HIS A 8 6.29 1.11 -36.61
CA HIS A 8 6.39 2.51 -37.03
C HIS A 8 5.60 3.43 -36.12
N ASN A 9 4.37 3.04 -35.74
CA ASN A 9 3.58 3.79 -34.77
C ASN A 9 4.31 3.94 -33.42
N LEU A 10 4.99 2.88 -32.97
CA LEU A 10 5.79 2.93 -31.75
C LEU A 10 6.97 3.90 -31.88
N LEU A 11 7.70 3.87 -33.00
CA LEU A 11 8.79 4.82 -33.25
C LEU A 11 8.30 6.28 -33.28
N GLU A 12 7.16 6.55 -33.93
CA GLU A 12 6.54 7.88 -33.94
C GLU A 12 6.21 8.37 -32.52
N ARG A 13 5.64 7.50 -31.69
CA ARG A 13 5.36 7.83 -30.27
C ARG A 13 6.62 8.07 -29.46
N LEU A 14 7.68 7.31 -29.72
CA LEU A 14 8.96 7.47 -29.06
C LEU A 14 9.64 8.80 -29.41
N ASP A 15 9.48 9.27 -30.65
CA ASP A 15 9.99 10.57 -31.11
C ASP A 15 9.18 11.76 -30.54
N GLU A 16 7.92 11.54 -30.16
CA GLU A 16 7.05 12.54 -29.53
C GLU A 16 7.24 12.67 -28.01
N LEU A 17 8.06 11.82 -27.39
CA LEU A 17 8.27 11.84 -25.94
C LEU A 17 8.99 13.11 -25.47
N PRO A 18 8.63 13.66 -24.30
CA PRO A 18 9.38 14.74 -23.68
C PRO A 18 10.85 14.34 -23.43
N GLU A 19 11.78 15.27 -23.68
CA GLU A 19 13.19 15.05 -23.32
C GLU A 19 13.32 14.81 -21.81
N GLY A 20 13.95 13.69 -21.44
CA GLY A 20 14.11 13.29 -20.03
C GLY A 20 12.96 12.46 -19.45
N ALA A 21 11.99 12.04 -20.28
CA ALA A 21 10.96 11.07 -19.87
C ALA A 21 11.61 9.83 -19.24
N THR A 22 11.17 9.50 -18.03
CA THR A 22 11.71 8.39 -17.23
C THR A 22 10.65 7.30 -17.11
N PHE A 23 11.08 6.07 -17.35
CA PHE A 23 10.25 4.86 -17.40
C PHE A 23 10.76 3.85 -16.38
N ARG A 24 9.92 2.89 -15.99
CA ARG A 24 10.26 1.80 -15.08
C ARG A 24 10.06 0.45 -15.76
N THR A 25 10.96 -0.48 -15.52
CA THR A 25 10.76 -1.87 -15.96
C THR A 25 9.69 -2.56 -15.11
N PRO A 26 8.86 -3.47 -15.66
CA PRO A 26 7.75 -4.01 -14.88
C PRO A 26 8.15 -5.05 -13.84
N LEU A 27 9.25 -5.80 -14.05
CA LEU A 27 9.66 -6.85 -13.12
C LEU A 27 10.71 -6.38 -12.11
N SER A 28 11.72 -5.62 -12.55
CA SER A 28 12.80 -5.13 -11.68
C SER A 28 12.57 -3.73 -11.11
N ASP A 29 11.57 -3.00 -11.61
CA ASP A 29 11.29 -1.60 -11.24
C ASP A 29 12.48 -0.65 -11.47
N ASP A 30 13.41 -1.05 -12.35
CA ASP A 30 14.59 -0.27 -12.69
C ASP A 30 14.19 0.96 -13.51
N ARG A 31 14.65 2.13 -13.08
CA ARG A 31 14.40 3.39 -13.78
C ARG A 31 15.31 3.53 -14.99
N PHE A 32 14.75 3.86 -16.14
CA PHE A 32 15.51 4.12 -17.36
C PHE A 32 14.92 5.26 -18.20
N GLN A 33 15.78 5.85 -19.03
CA GLN A 33 15.42 6.89 -19.99
C GLN A 33 15.69 6.41 -21.40
N ILE A 34 14.87 6.87 -22.35
CA ILE A 34 15.09 6.62 -23.77
C ILE A 34 16.04 7.70 -24.29
N THR A 35 17.23 7.30 -24.70
CA THR A 35 18.32 8.20 -25.11
C THR A 35 18.52 8.25 -26.62
N GLY A 36 17.88 7.36 -27.36
CA GLY A 36 17.90 7.39 -28.82
C GLY A 36 16.96 6.39 -29.46
N VAL A 37 16.35 6.79 -30.57
CA VAL A 37 15.39 5.98 -31.34
C VAL A 37 15.99 5.76 -32.74
N GLN A 38 15.99 4.51 -33.20
CA GLN A 38 16.51 4.12 -34.52
C GLN A 38 15.58 3.09 -35.17
N GLU A 39 15.63 2.97 -36.50
CA GLU A 39 14.75 2.07 -37.26
C GLU A 39 14.78 0.60 -36.79
N HIS A 40 15.93 0.14 -36.29
CA HIS A 40 16.15 -1.25 -35.87
C HIS A 40 16.34 -1.43 -34.35
N ARG A 41 16.40 -0.35 -33.57
CA ARG A 41 16.64 -0.44 -32.12
C ARG A 41 16.26 0.83 -31.37
N VAL A 42 15.96 0.69 -30.08
CA VAL A 42 15.76 1.79 -29.14
C VAL A 42 16.88 1.74 -28.10
N ILE A 43 17.55 2.86 -27.83
CA ILE A 43 18.65 2.94 -26.87
C ILE A 43 18.10 3.46 -25.55
N ILE A 44 18.22 2.66 -24.50
CA ILE A 44 17.86 3.05 -23.14
C ILE A 44 19.12 3.30 -22.30
N ARG A 45 18.97 4.08 -21.24
CA ARG A 45 19.97 4.26 -20.19
C ARG A 45 19.30 4.13 -18.83
N PHE A 46 19.77 3.21 -18.00
CA PHE A 46 19.33 3.08 -16.62
C PHE A 46 19.85 4.26 -15.79
N THR A 47 18.99 4.88 -14.98
CA THR A 47 19.36 6.07 -14.20
C THR A 47 20.29 5.71 -13.05
N ASP A 48 20.08 4.55 -12.44
CA ASP A 48 20.74 4.17 -11.19
C ASP A 48 22.15 3.59 -11.44
N SER A 49 22.28 2.77 -12.49
CA SER A 49 23.57 2.17 -12.88
C SER A 49 24.34 3.01 -13.90
N GLY A 50 23.66 3.91 -14.62
CA GLY A 50 24.21 4.63 -15.78
C GLY A 50 24.46 3.74 -17.00
N GLU A 51 24.12 2.46 -16.95
CA GLU A 51 24.32 1.51 -18.04
C GLU A 51 23.42 1.86 -19.23
N SER A 52 23.99 1.87 -20.43
CA SER A 52 23.23 2.07 -21.67
C SER A 52 23.13 0.78 -22.46
N ARG A 53 21.91 0.45 -22.89
CA ARG A 53 21.60 -0.83 -23.55
C ARG A 53 20.72 -0.61 -24.79
N PRO A 54 21.02 -1.28 -25.92
CA PRO A 54 20.15 -1.28 -27.08
C PRO A 54 19.05 -2.36 -26.97
N LEU A 55 17.79 -1.96 -27.15
CA LEU A 55 16.64 -2.84 -27.32
C LEU A 55 16.41 -3.10 -28.80
N GLN A 56 16.46 -4.36 -29.22
CA GLN A 56 16.46 -4.76 -30.62
C GLN A 56 15.04 -4.96 -31.15
N LYS A 57 14.78 -4.47 -32.38
CA LYS A 57 13.48 -4.64 -33.07
C LYS A 57 13.00 -6.09 -33.12
N ASP A 58 13.89 -7.05 -33.34
CA ASP A 58 13.53 -8.48 -33.44
C ASP A 58 12.94 -9.04 -32.14
N GLN A 59 13.38 -8.50 -30.99
CA GLN A 59 12.84 -8.86 -29.68
C GLN A 59 11.46 -8.24 -29.45
N PHE A 60 11.24 -7.01 -29.91
CA PHE A 60 9.89 -6.42 -29.96
C PHE A 60 8.96 -7.23 -30.86
N GLU A 61 9.43 -7.72 -32.02
CA GLU A 61 8.62 -8.56 -32.90
C GLU A 61 8.22 -9.88 -32.24
N THR A 62 9.16 -10.47 -31.49
CA THR A 62 8.90 -11.70 -30.75
C THR A 62 7.86 -11.48 -29.66
N LEU A 63 7.99 -10.41 -28.88
CA LEU A 63 7.03 -10.05 -27.84
C LEU A 63 5.67 -9.71 -28.42
N TYR A 64 5.62 -8.89 -29.48
CA TYR A 64 4.41 -8.54 -30.22
C TYR A 64 3.63 -9.78 -30.65
N ARG A 65 4.29 -10.75 -31.30
CA ARG A 65 3.62 -11.98 -31.74
C ARG A 65 3.08 -12.80 -30.56
N ARG A 66 3.86 -12.91 -29.49
CA ARG A 66 3.43 -13.66 -28.29
C ARG A 66 2.21 -13.04 -27.60
N VAL A 67 2.15 -11.72 -27.55
CA VAL A 67 0.99 -11.00 -26.99
C VAL A 67 -0.21 -11.13 -27.92
N SER A 68 -0.04 -10.88 -29.23
CA SER A 68 -1.14 -10.94 -30.20
C SER A 68 -1.69 -12.36 -30.45
N ASP A 69 -0.88 -13.40 -30.24
CA ASP A 69 -1.31 -14.80 -30.37
C ASP A 69 -2.00 -15.33 -29.11
N SER A 70 -1.92 -14.60 -27.98
CA SER A 70 -2.54 -14.97 -26.71
C SER A 70 -3.90 -14.29 -26.54
N THR A 71 -4.92 -15.06 -26.14
CA THR A 71 -6.26 -14.51 -25.84
C THR A 71 -6.32 -13.83 -24.48
N ASP A 72 -5.44 -14.23 -23.55
CA ASP A 72 -5.42 -13.76 -22.16
C ASP A 72 -4.22 -12.83 -21.84
N GLY A 73 -3.39 -12.51 -22.83
CA GLY A 73 -2.15 -11.74 -22.64
C GLY A 73 -0.89 -12.58 -22.48
N PHE A 74 0.24 -11.91 -22.39
CA PHE A 74 1.55 -12.53 -22.18
C PHE A 74 2.04 -12.28 -20.76
N ASP A 75 2.21 -13.38 -20.03
CA ASP A 75 2.81 -13.44 -18.71
C ASP A 75 4.30 -13.01 -18.74
N LEU A 76 4.60 -11.91 -18.03
CA LEU A 76 5.91 -11.29 -17.98
C LEU A 76 6.95 -12.15 -17.26
N ASP A 77 6.55 -13.09 -16.39
CA ASP A 77 7.48 -13.99 -15.70
C ASP A 77 8.22 -14.94 -16.67
N ARG A 78 7.70 -15.07 -17.90
CA ARG A 78 8.32 -15.86 -18.97
C ARG A 78 9.38 -15.09 -19.76
N LEU A 79 9.62 -13.82 -19.41
CA LEU A 79 10.66 -13.03 -20.04
C LEU A 79 12.05 -13.49 -19.60
N PRO A 80 13.02 -13.52 -20.52
CA PRO A 80 14.42 -13.53 -20.15
C PRO A 80 14.76 -12.34 -19.23
N PRO A 81 15.72 -12.46 -18.29
CA PRO A 81 16.12 -11.37 -17.41
C PRO A 81 16.49 -10.08 -18.15
N ASP A 82 17.12 -10.22 -19.32
CA ASP A 82 17.50 -9.08 -20.16
C ASP A 82 16.33 -8.50 -20.97
N ALA A 83 15.11 -9.02 -20.86
CA ALA A 83 13.96 -8.60 -21.68
C ALA A 83 12.97 -7.70 -20.94
N ASP A 84 13.24 -7.37 -19.67
CA ASP A 84 12.34 -6.60 -18.81
C ASP A 84 11.90 -5.20 -19.33
N PRO A 85 12.75 -4.38 -19.98
CA PRO A 85 12.31 -3.08 -20.48
C PRO A 85 11.47 -3.13 -21.77
N TYR A 86 11.38 -4.30 -22.44
CA TYR A 86 10.63 -4.41 -23.70
C TYR A 86 9.12 -4.19 -23.52
N PRO A 87 8.45 -4.81 -22.53
CA PRO A 87 7.07 -4.51 -22.16
C PRO A 87 6.75 -3.02 -22.01
N THR A 88 7.53 -2.28 -21.20
CA THR A 88 7.30 -0.85 -20.94
C THR A 88 7.40 -0.02 -22.20
N VAL A 89 8.39 -0.31 -23.06
CA VAL A 89 8.52 0.39 -24.33
C VAL A 89 7.39 0.00 -25.28
N LEU A 90 6.96 -1.27 -25.28
CA LEU A 90 5.86 -1.74 -26.12
C LEU A 90 4.52 -1.09 -25.72
N SER A 91 4.27 -0.83 -24.43
CA SER A 91 3.03 -0.19 -23.95
C SER A 91 2.91 1.29 -24.30
N LEU A 92 3.97 1.92 -24.83
CA LEU A 92 3.85 3.25 -25.45
C LEU A 92 3.05 3.21 -26.77
N HIS A 93 2.89 2.01 -27.34
CA HIS A 93 1.99 1.82 -28.46
C HIS A 93 0.53 1.72 -27.95
N PRO A 94 -0.43 2.47 -28.51
CA PRO A 94 -1.79 2.60 -27.97
C PRO A 94 -2.60 1.32 -27.79
N ARG A 95 -2.20 0.22 -28.44
CA ARG A 95 -2.89 -1.09 -28.37
C ARG A 95 -2.27 -2.05 -27.36
N PHE A 96 -1.21 -1.66 -26.67
CA PHE A 96 -0.54 -2.53 -25.72
C PHE A 96 -0.58 -1.90 -24.35
N GLU A 97 -0.93 -2.71 -23.35
CA GLU A 97 -0.99 -2.27 -21.97
C GLU A 97 -0.27 -3.28 -21.09
N VAL A 98 0.56 -2.77 -20.18
CA VAL A 98 1.18 -3.56 -19.11
C VAL A 98 0.23 -3.50 -17.92
N LYS A 99 -0.37 -4.64 -17.58
CA LYS A 99 -1.13 -4.81 -16.34
C LYS A 99 -0.18 -5.13 -15.20
N GLY A 100 0.36 -4.08 -14.58
CA GLY A 100 1.33 -4.19 -13.48
C GLY A 100 0.79 -4.97 -12.27
N ASP A 101 -0.53 -4.99 -12.07
CA ASP A 101 -1.21 -5.76 -11.03
C ASP A 101 -1.27 -7.27 -11.30
N ARG A 102 -1.14 -7.69 -12.56
CA ARG A 102 -1.16 -9.10 -12.98
C ARG A 102 0.17 -9.62 -13.53
N GLY A 103 1.14 -8.73 -13.76
CA GLY A 103 2.39 -9.08 -14.42
C GLY A 103 2.18 -9.54 -15.87
N GLU A 104 1.21 -8.96 -16.57
CA GLU A 104 0.83 -9.37 -17.94
C GLU A 104 0.89 -8.19 -18.92
N VAL A 105 1.25 -8.47 -20.17
CA VAL A 105 1.04 -7.54 -21.29
C VAL A 105 -0.06 -8.04 -22.19
N ILE A 106 -1.06 -7.19 -22.42
CA ILE A 106 -2.23 -7.52 -23.26
C ILE A 106 -2.27 -6.63 -24.50
N GLU A 107 -2.88 -7.13 -25.58
CA GLU A 107 -3.30 -6.31 -26.72
C GLU A 107 -4.75 -5.87 -26.51
N THR A 108 -5.01 -4.56 -26.57
CA THR A 108 -6.35 -3.97 -26.47
C THR A 108 -6.91 -3.63 -27.86
N GLU A 109 -8.24 -3.78 -28.02
CA GLU A 109 -8.91 -3.43 -29.27
C GLU A 109 -9.06 -1.91 -29.46
N GLU A 110 -9.23 -1.18 -28.34
CA GLU A 110 -9.34 0.27 -28.28
C GLU A 110 -8.03 0.92 -27.81
N PRO A 111 -7.66 2.11 -28.33
CA PRO A 111 -6.44 2.81 -27.93
C PRO A 111 -6.50 3.20 -26.45
N THR A 112 -5.62 2.65 -25.64
CA THR A 112 -5.53 2.92 -24.20
C THR A 112 -4.64 4.14 -23.94
N THR A 113 -5.06 5.01 -23.04
CA THR A 113 -4.30 6.20 -22.57
C THR A 113 -3.30 5.87 -21.47
N SER A 114 -3.03 4.58 -21.25
CA SER A 114 -2.19 4.08 -20.15
C SER A 114 -0.71 4.19 -20.52
N LEU A 115 -0.25 5.43 -20.69
CA LEU A 115 1.16 5.73 -20.72
C LEU A 115 1.65 5.66 -19.27
N LEU A 116 2.51 4.69 -18.97
CA LEU A 116 3.36 4.64 -17.77
C LEU A 116 4.41 5.77 -17.85
N LEU A 117 3.93 7.01 -17.94
CA LEU A 117 4.67 8.20 -17.62
C LEU A 117 4.64 8.30 -16.10
N ASP A 118 5.78 8.56 -15.44
CA ASP A 118 5.74 9.26 -14.16
C ASP A 118 4.95 10.54 -14.46
N GLU A 119 3.71 10.62 -13.97
CA GLU A 119 2.79 11.72 -14.24
C GLU A 119 3.50 13.03 -13.91
N GLY A 120 4.04 13.68 -14.95
CA GLY A 120 4.19 15.11 -14.96
C GLY A 120 2.78 15.67 -15.02
N VAL A 121 2.17 15.82 -13.84
CA VAL A 121 0.97 16.60 -13.56
C VAL A 121 -0.10 16.44 -14.64
N SER A 122 -0.97 15.45 -14.47
CA SER A 122 -2.34 15.54 -14.99
C SER A 122 -2.88 16.92 -14.61
N PRO A 123 -3.45 17.71 -15.55
CA PRO A 123 -4.04 18.99 -15.19
C PRO A 123 -5.08 18.69 -14.10
N ASP A 124 -4.95 19.38 -12.96
CA ASP A 124 -5.88 19.23 -11.85
C ASP A 124 -7.31 19.28 -12.41
N PRO A 125 -8.20 18.36 -11.99
CA PRO A 125 -9.62 18.55 -12.24
C PRO A 125 -10.01 19.97 -11.77
N ASP A 126 -11.00 20.59 -12.42
CA ASP A 126 -11.49 21.92 -12.01
C ASP A 126 -11.59 21.98 -10.46
N PRO A 127 -10.98 22.99 -9.82
CA PRO A 127 -10.74 23.01 -8.37
C PRO A 127 -12.02 22.93 -7.51
N ASP A 128 -13.18 23.07 -8.13
CA ASP A 128 -14.48 23.17 -7.48
C ASP A 128 -15.20 21.83 -7.22
N GLU A 129 -14.71 20.68 -7.71
CA GLU A 129 -15.32 19.37 -7.41
C GLU A 129 -14.32 18.38 -6.78
N ARG A 130 -13.79 18.72 -5.60
CA ARG A 130 -13.17 17.72 -4.73
C ARG A 130 -14.24 16.71 -4.30
N THR A 131 -14.07 15.45 -4.72
CA THR A 131 -14.88 14.34 -4.22
C THR A 131 -14.17 13.71 -3.02
N GLU A 132 -14.77 13.83 -1.85
CA GLU A 132 -14.25 13.20 -0.63
C GLU A 132 -14.47 11.68 -0.66
N PRO A 133 -13.47 10.86 -0.28
CA PRO A 133 -13.65 9.43 -0.16
C PRO A 133 -14.50 9.09 1.06
N ASP A 134 -15.45 8.18 0.89
CA ASP A 134 -16.29 7.62 1.96
C ASP A 134 -15.50 6.56 2.76
N LEU A 135 -14.53 7.04 3.56
CA LEU A 135 -13.65 6.22 4.40
C LEU A 135 -13.50 6.86 5.79
N ASP A 136 -13.76 6.10 6.85
CA ASP A 136 -13.65 6.60 8.23
C ASP A 136 -12.25 7.17 8.53
N VAL A 137 -11.20 6.49 8.07
CA VAL A 137 -9.80 6.96 8.24
C VAL A 137 -9.54 8.30 7.56
N TYR A 138 -10.28 8.65 6.50
CA TYR A 138 -10.12 9.94 5.83
C TYR A 138 -10.65 11.08 6.70
N ALA A 139 -11.88 10.93 7.20
CA ALA A 139 -12.50 11.92 8.08
C ALA A 139 -11.69 12.10 9.38
N ASP A 140 -11.30 11.00 10.04
CA ASP A 140 -10.54 11.06 11.29
C ASP A 140 -9.14 11.63 11.10
N ALA A 141 -8.49 11.36 9.96
CA ALA A 141 -7.18 11.94 9.67
C ALA A 141 -7.25 13.45 9.45
N LEU A 142 -8.32 13.96 8.83
CA LEU A 142 -8.53 15.41 8.69
C LEU A 142 -8.74 16.07 10.05
N LEU A 143 -9.57 15.48 10.92
CA LEU A 143 -9.76 15.95 12.29
C LEU A 143 -8.45 15.93 13.10
N LEU A 144 -7.62 14.90 12.92
CA LEU A 144 -6.32 14.83 13.58
C LEU A 144 -5.36 15.90 13.06
N VAL A 145 -5.30 16.13 11.75
CA VAL A 145 -4.47 17.20 11.16
C VAL A 145 -4.91 18.56 11.71
N ASP A 146 -6.20 18.83 11.71
CA ASP A 146 -6.81 20.04 12.24
C ASP A 146 -6.47 20.26 13.74
N ALA A 147 -6.63 19.23 14.57
CA ALA A 147 -6.27 19.29 15.99
C ALA A 147 -4.76 19.52 16.22
N LEU A 148 -3.90 18.95 15.37
CA LEU A 148 -2.45 19.15 15.43
C LEU A 148 -2.01 20.54 14.93
N GLU A 149 -2.79 21.18 14.06
CA GLU A 149 -2.54 22.56 13.63
C GLU A 149 -2.96 23.59 14.69
N ARG A 150 -4.03 23.33 15.46
CA ARG A 150 -4.49 24.21 16.54
C ARG A 150 -3.64 24.15 17.81
N HIS A 151 -2.92 23.05 18.03
CA HIS A 151 -2.17 22.82 19.27
C HIS A 151 -0.68 22.64 18.99
N GLU A 152 0.18 23.42 19.65
CA GLU A 152 1.63 23.24 19.57
C GLU A 152 2.06 22.00 20.38
N VAL A 153 2.05 20.82 19.74
CA VAL A 153 2.29 19.51 20.40
C VAL A 153 3.77 19.08 20.37
N GLU A 154 4.69 19.97 19.98
CA GLU A 154 6.13 19.65 19.94
C GLU A 154 6.70 19.26 21.32
N ALA A 155 6.06 19.72 22.41
CA ALA A 155 6.30 19.28 23.77
C ALA A 155 4.97 19.04 24.52
N LEU A 156 4.73 17.80 24.97
CA LEU A 156 3.53 17.45 25.74
C LEU A 156 3.51 18.07 27.15
N GLU A 157 4.66 18.55 27.62
CA GLU A 157 4.80 19.21 28.91
C GLU A 157 4.11 20.58 28.88
N GLY A 158 2.92 20.66 29.49
CA GLY A 158 2.14 21.91 29.57
C GLY A 158 0.86 21.91 28.74
N VAL A 159 0.62 20.87 27.94
CA VAL A 159 -0.65 20.68 27.24
C VAL A 159 -1.75 20.35 28.25
N GLU A 160 -2.94 20.95 28.07
CA GLU A 160 -4.08 20.72 28.95
C GLU A 160 -4.57 19.26 28.86
N THR A 161 -5.08 18.72 29.97
CA THR A 161 -5.53 17.32 30.02
C THR A 161 -6.69 17.05 29.05
N GLY A 162 -7.57 18.03 28.81
CA GLY A 162 -8.63 17.92 27.80
C GLY A 162 -8.04 17.68 26.41
N THR A 163 -7.16 18.57 25.97
CA THR A 163 -6.44 18.44 24.70
C THR A 163 -5.68 17.11 24.57
N LEU A 164 -5.05 16.62 25.64
CA LEU A 164 -4.38 15.31 25.63
C LEU A 164 -5.36 14.15 25.43
N ILE A 165 -6.56 14.22 26.01
CA ILE A 165 -7.61 13.22 25.83
C ILE A 165 -8.14 13.24 24.39
N ASP A 166 -8.34 14.44 23.83
CA ASP A 166 -8.84 14.61 22.46
C ASP A 166 -7.82 14.07 21.44
N LEU A 167 -6.56 14.48 21.56
CA LEU A 167 -5.46 13.96 20.73
C LEU A 167 -5.31 12.45 20.85
N TYR A 168 -5.39 11.91 22.07
CA TYR A 168 -5.33 10.46 22.29
C TYR A 168 -6.47 9.72 21.58
N THR A 169 -7.68 10.26 21.66
CA THR A 169 -8.88 9.67 21.05
C THR A 169 -8.76 9.67 19.53
N LEU A 170 -8.43 10.82 18.93
CA LEU A 170 -8.23 10.96 17.48
C LEU A 170 -7.10 10.04 16.97
N LEU A 171 -5.96 9.98 17.68
CA LEU A 171 -4.87 9.07 17.33
C LEU A 171 -5.29 7.60 17.39
N SER A 172 -6.11 7.23 18.38
CA SER A 172 -6.64 5.87 18.51
C SER A 172 -7.58 5.52 17.36
N ASP A 173 -8.47 6.43 16.97
CA ASP A 173 -9.43 6.21 15.88
C ASP A 173 -8.71 6.14 14.53
N VAL A 174 -7.80 7.08 14.23
CA VAL A 174 -6.94 7.02 13.04
C VAL A 174 -6.13 5.72 13.01
N GLN A 175 -5.52 5.31 14.13
CA GLN A 175 -4.75 4.06 14.18
C GLN A 175 -5.64 2.85 13.86
N ARG A 176 -6.83 2.78 14.45
CA ARG A 176 -7.75 1.67 14.26
C ARG A 176 -8.25 1.61 12.82
N ASN A 177 -8.76 2.73 12.30
CA ASN A 177 -9.38 2.79 10.97
C ASN A 177 -8.33 2.64 9.87
N ALA A 178 -7.12 3.19 10.05
CA ALA A 178 -6.00 2.93 9.15
C ALA A 178 -5.58 1.45 9.17
N ASN A 179 -5.60 0.81 10.34
CA ASN A 179 -5.25 -0.60 10.46
C ASN A 179 -6.31 -1.52 9.83
N ASP A 180 -7.59 -1.17 9.93
CA ASP A 180 -8.67 -1.94 9.31
C ASP A 180 -8.61 -1.83 7.77
N LEU A 181 -8.48 -0.62 7.22
CA LEU A 181 -8.24 -0.43 5.77
C LEU A 181 -6.95 -1.14 5.31
N ARG A 182 -5.87 -1.07 6.10
CA ARG A 182 -4.61 -1.76 5.80
C ARG A 182 -4.78 -3.28 5.71
N LYS A 183 -5.66 -3.89 6.54
CA LYS A 183 -5.94 -5.34 6.46
C LYS A 183 -6.70 -5.67 5.19
N GLU A 184 -7.74 -4.90 4.84
CA GLU A 184 -8.50 -5.12 3.60
C GLU A 184 -7.61 -5.01 2.35
N ILE A 185 -6.72 -4.03 2.33
CA ILE A 185 -5.68 -3.88 1.29
C ILE A 185 -4.74 -5.08 1.31
N ALA A 186 -4.28 -5.53 2.48
CA ALA A 186 -3.38 -6.68 2.60
C ALA A 186 -4.05 -7.97 2.09
N ASP A 187 -5.31 -8.22 2.42
CA ASP A 187 -6.08 -9.37 1.93
C ASP A 187 -6.20 -9.33 0.41
N THR A 188 -6.53 -8.16 -0.15
CA THR A 188 -6.58 -7.95 -1.61
C THR A 188 -5.22 -8.16 -2.27
N LEU A 189 -4.12 -7.76 -1.61
CA LEU A 189 -2.76 -7.97 -2.10
C LEU A 189 -2.36 -9.45 -2.03
N LEU A 190 -2.77 -10.21 -1.01
CA LEU A 190 -2.51 -11.66 -0.94
C LEU A 190 -3.15 -12.42 -2.10
N ASP A 191 -4.32 -11.99 -2.55
CA ASP A 191 -4.98 -12.55 -3.74
C ASP A 191 -4.21 -12.26 -5.04
N ARG A 192 -3.46 -11.15 -5.09
CA ARG A 192 -2.72 -10.69 -6.29
C ARG A 192 -1.25 -11.10 -6.30
N LEU A 193 -0.62 -11.21 -5.14
CA LEU A 193 0.80 -11.54 -5.01
C LEU A 193 0.96 -13.06 -5.04
N HIS A 194 1.55 -13.58 -6.11
CA HIS A 194 1.72 -15.03 -6.31
C HIS A 194 3.13 -15.56 -6.02
N HIS A 195 4.09 -14.67 -5.71
CA HIS A 195 5.48 -15.03 -5.45
C HIS A 195 6.05 -14.36 -4.19
N ASP A 196 7.08 -14.96 -3.60
CA ASP A 196 7.79 -14.44 -2.42
C ASP A 196 8.74 -13.25 -2.73
N ARG A 197 8.66 -12.65 -3.92
CA ARG A 197 9.45 -11.45 -4.27
C ARG A 197 8.70 -10.15 -3.91
N PRO A 198 9.42 -9.08 -3.54
CA PRO A 198 8.83 -7.77 -3.37
C PRO A 198 8.22 -7.23 -4.66
N VAL A 199 7.07 -6.59 -4.53
CA VAL A 199 6.40 -5.80 -5.57
C VAL A 199 6.39 -4.34 -5.13
N SER A 200 6.85 -3.46 -6.01
CA SER A 200 6.99 -2.02 -5.75
C SER A 200 5.73 -1.24 -6.08
N GLY A 201 5.47 -0.22 -5.28
CA GLY A 201 4.53 0.87 -5.55
C GLY A 201 5.22 2.22 -5.34
N SER A 202 4.47 3.31 -5.50
CA SER A 202 5.03 4.67 -5.50
C SER A 202 5.72 5.09 -4.20
N TYR A 203 5.41 4.46 -3.07
CA TYR A 203 5.91 4.83 -1.74
C TYR A 203 6.69 3.72 -1.02
N GLY A 204 6.96 2.60 -1.70
CA GLY A 204 7.67 1.46 -1.11
C GLY A 204 7.27 0.14 -1.76
N SER A 205 7.70 -0.97 -1.16
CA SER A 205 7.46 -2.32 -1.69
C SER A 205 6.89 -3.26 -0.63
N VAL A 206 6.16 -4.27 -1.08
CA VAL A 206 5.54 -5.31 -0.24
C VAL A 206 5.80 -6.68 -0.82
N GLN A 207 5.88 -7.70 0.02
CA GLN A 207 6.06 -9.09 -0.39
C GLN A 207 5.10 -10.00 0.36
N ARG A 208 4.65 -11.07 -0.30
CA ARG A 208 3.96 -12.17 0.37
C ARG A 208 4.96 -12.97 1.18
N THR A 209 4.56 -13.41 2.36
CA THR A 209 5.38 -14.27 3.22
C THR A 209 4.47 -15.16 4.05
N ALA A 210 4.94 -16.37 4.34
CA ALA A 210 4.25 -17.31 5.19
C ALA A 210 4.84 -17.30 6.60
N ARG A 211 3.98 -17.45 7.59
CA ARG A 211 4.36 -17.77 8.97
C ARG A 211 3.72 -19.09 9.33
N THR A 212 4.56 -20.04 9.73
CA THR A 212 4.13 -21.29 10.32
C THR A 212 3.90 -21.09 11.82
N ASN A 213 2.69 -21.37 12.30
CA ASN A 213 2.33 -21.38 13.70
C ASN A 213 2.04 -22.83 14.12
N ARG A 214 2.71 -23.30 15.19
CA ARG A 214 2.37 -24.59 15.80
C ARG A 214 1.53 -24.38 17.04
N SER A 215 0.49 -25.16 17.21
CA SER A 215 -0.36 -25.25 18.41
C SER A 215 -0.50 -26.70 18.84
N LEU A 216 -0.66 -26.92 20.15
CA LEU A 216 -0.93 -28.26 20.64
C LEU A 216 -2.29 -28.71 20.09
N LYS A 217 -2.36 -30.00 19.77
CA LYS A 217 -3.64 -30.66 19.55
C LYS A 217 -4.46 -30.70 20.84
N ASP A 218 -5.67 -31.23 20.75
CA ASP A 218 -6.53 -31.43 21.92
C ASP A 218 -5.77 -32.13 23.06
N ASP A 219 -5.95 -31.62 24.28
CA ASP A 219 -5.22 -32.08 25.45
C ASP A 219 -5.34 -33.60 25.65
N ASP A 220 -6.51 -34.18 25.39
CA ASP A 220 -6.73 -35.63 25.52
C ASP A 220 -5.97 -36.41 24.43
N GLU A 221 -5.94 -35.91 23.18
CA GLU A 221 -5.18 -36.51 22.07
C GLU A 221 -3.67 -36.48 22.34
N VAL A 222 -3.16 -35.36 22.86
CA VAL A 222 -1.74 -35.23 23.24
C VAL A 222 -1.39 -36.18 24.36
N LEU A 223 -2.21 -36.27 25.41
CA LEU A 223 -1.98 -37.18 26.53
C LEU A 223 -2.03 -38.65 26.11
N ASP A 224 -2.99 -39.05 25.29
CA ASP A 224 -3.12 -40.42 24.77
C ASP A 224 -1.89 -40.80 23.92
N THR A 225 -1.40 -39.86 23.10
CA THR A 225 -0.20 -40.05 22.27
C THR A 225 1.05 -40.23 23.12
N LEU A 226 1.22 -39.42 24.17
CA LEU A 226 2.35 -39.53 25.10
C LEU A 226 2.26 -40.82 25.96
N GLU A 227 1.06 -41.23 26.37
CA GLU A 227 0.84 -42.49 27.11
C GLU A 227 1.17 -43.72 26.25
N ALA A 228 0.76 -43.70 24.97
CA ALA A 228 1.11 -44.76 24.01
C ALA A 228 2.63 -44.90 23.81
N ALA A 229 3.39 -43.81 23.98
CA ALA A 229 4.85 -43.78 23.93
C ALA A 229 5.53 -44.09 25.28
N GLY A 230 4.76 -44.40 26.33
CA GLY A 230 5.27 -44.83 27.63
C GLY A 230 5.42 -43.72 28.68
N ILE A 231 4.87 -42.52 28.43
CA ILE A 231 4.78 -41.46 29.44
C ILE A 231 3.43 -41.57 30.16
N ASP A 232 3.47 -42.06 31.39
CA ASP A 232 2.31 -42.20 32.27
C ASP A 232 1.56 -40.86 32.44
N ARG A 233 0.24 -40.85 32.18
CA ARG A 233 -0.66 -39.68 32.36
C ARG A 233 -0.57 -39.01 33.73
N SER A 234 -0.13 -39.75 34.75
CA SER A 234 0.10 -39.24 36.10
C SER A 234 1.30 -38.29 36.22
N ARG A 235 2.18 -38.25 35.21
CA ARG A 235 3.35 -37.36 35.15
C ARG A 235 3.07 -36.02 34.44
N VAL A 236 1.97 -35.92 33.68
CA VAL A 236 1.60 -34.71 32.94
C VAL A 236 0.33 -34.11 33.58
N VAL A 237 0.52 -33.24 34.57
CA VAL A 237 -0.59 -32.62 35.33
C VAL A 237 -1.31 -31.51 34.53
N SER A 238 -0.64 -30.96 33.52
CA SER A 238 -1.18 -29.99 32.56
C SER A 238 -0.48 -30.18 31.23
N VAL A 239 -1.23 -30.14 30.13
CA VAL A 239 -0.66 -30.11 28.78
C VAL A 239 -0.25 -28.66 28.51
N ASP A 240 1.05 -28.41 28.50
CA ASP A 240 1.60 -27.12 28.08
C ASP A 240 2.78 -27.36 27.15
N ARG A 241 3.02 -26.40 26.24
CA ARG A 241 4.01 -26.56 25.17
C ARG A 241 5.40 -26.91 25.70
N GLY A 242 5.81 -26.32 26.82
CA GLY A 242 7.11 -26.58 27.41
C GLY A 242 7.25 -28.04 27.84
N LYS A 243 6.25 -28.58 28.55
CA LYS A 243 6.26 -29.99 28.99
C LYS A 243 6.15 -30.99 27.85
N VAL A 244 5.40 -30.65 26.79
CA VAL A 244 5.27 -31.52 25.62
C VAL A 244 6.57 -31.51 24.81
N ASP A 245 7.22 -30.36 24.64
CA ASP A 245 8.54 -30.28 24.01
C ASP A 245 9.59 -31.09 24.81
N ASP A 246 9.61 -30.96 26.14
CA ASP A 246 10.49 -31.77 27.01
C ASP A 246 10.22 -33.29 26.90
N ALA A 247 8.96 -33.67 26.66
CA ALA A 247 8.56 -35.07 26.48
C ALA A 247 8.96 -35.62 25.11
N LEU A 248 8.86 -34.80 24.05
CA LEU A 248 9.32 -35.15 22.70
C LEU A 248 10.83 -35.37 22.66
N ASP A 249 11.61 -34.63 23.45
CA ASP A 249 13.07 -34.80 23.54
C ASP A 249 13.51 -36.19 24.07
N VAL A 250 12.63 -36.88 24.80
CA VAL A 250 12.92 -38.18 25.45
C VAL A 250 12.07 -39.33 24.92
N THR A 251 11.23 -39.09 23.91
CA THR A 251 10.35 -40.09 23.28
C THR A 251 10.57 -40.13 21.77
N ASP A 252 10.13 -41.22 21.14
CA ASP A 252 10.12 -41.35 19.67
C ASP A 252 8.79 -40.85 19.04
N VAL A 253 8.04 -40.01 19.75
CA VAL A 253 6.78 -39.41 19.27
C VAL A 253 7.12 -38.34 18.24
N ALA A 254 6.42 -38.33 17.09
CA ALA A 254 6.64 -37.28 16.11
C ALA A 254 5.96 -35.99 16.57
N GLU A 255 6.58 -34.84 16.28
CA GLU A 255 6.02 -33.53 16.62
C GLU A 255 4.61 -33.36 16.02
N SER A 256 4.36 -33.89 14.81
CA SER A 256 3.06 -33.89 14.13
C SER A 256 1.96 -34.68 14.84
N ASP A 257 2.33 -35.57 15.77
CA ASP A 257 1.36 -36.38 16.49
C ASP A 257 0.75 -35.58 17.65
N VAL A 258 1.49 -34.60 18.20
CA VAL A 258 1.07 -33.77 19.34
C VAL A 258 0.85 -32.30 19.01
N TYR A 259 1.40 -31.81 17.89
CA TYR A 259 1.21 -30.46 17.39
C TYR A 259 0.43 -30.44 16.08
N GLU A 260 -0.50 -29.50 15.99
CA GLU A 260 -1.05 -29.00 14.74
C GLU A 260 -0.22 -27.82 14.24
N THR A 261 0.04 -27.81 12.94
CA THR A 261 0.81 -26.75 12.29
C THR A 261 -0.06 -26.08 11.26
N GLU A 262 -0.28 -24.78 11.44
CA GLU A 262 -1.03 -23.92 10.54
C GLU A 262 -0.07 -22.94 9.86
N GLU A 263 -0.18 -22.82 8.54
CA GLU A 263 0.54 -21.79 7.79
C GLU A 263 -0.39 -20.61 7.53
N THR A 264 0.02 -19.43 7.98
CA THR A 264 -0.71 -18.18 7.72
C THR A 264 0.13 -17.30 6.82
N GLU A 265 -0.45 -16.88 5.71
CA GLU A 265 0.17 -15.98 4.76
C GLU A 265 -0.17 -14.53 5.10
N TYR A 266 0.82 -13.65 4.96
CA TYR A 266 0.65 -12.24 5.26
C TYR A 266 1.49 -11.37 4.32
N VAL A 267 1.02 -10.15 4.10
CA VAL A 267 1.78 -9.14 3.37
C VAL A 267 2.78 -8.49 4.33
N ARG A 268 4.05 -8.52 3.95
CA ARG A 268 5.13 -7.85 4.66
C ARG A 268 5.62 -6.67 3.84
N LYS A 269 5.63 -5.50 4.46
CA LYS A 269 6.33 -4.32 3.97
C LYS A 269 7.84 -4.61 3.89
N ALA A 270 8.41 -4.46 2.69
CA ALA A 270 9.81 -4.74 2.41
C ALA A 270 10.65 -3.46 2.49
N GLU A 271 10.32 -2.45 1.69
CA GLU A 271 11.04 -1.17 1.65
C GLU A 271 10.09 0.04 1.63
N VAL A 272 10.67 1.22 1.87
CA VAL A 272 9.97 2.51 1.89
C VAL A 272 10.77 3.53 1.11
N ASP A 273 10.11 4.22 0.19
CA ASP A 273 10.69 5.37 -0.52
C ASP A 273 10.32 6.65 0.25
N GLU A 274 11.14 7.00 1.25
CA GLU A 274 10.90 8.21 2.07
C GLU A 274 11.13 9.50 1.26
N ASP A 275 12.09 9.51 0.34
CA ASP A 275 12.40 10.67 -0.51
C ASP A 275 11.21 11.05 -1.39
N ARG A 276 10.51 10.05 -1.97
CA ARG A 276 9.30 10.29 -2.76
C ARG A 276 8.15 10.81 -1.90
N LYS A 277 7.99 10.32 -0.67
CA LYS A 277 6.98 10.85 0.26
C LYS A 277 7.25 12.30 0.61
N GLU A 278 8.48 12.63 0.95
CA GLU A 278 8.88 14.00 1.30
C GLU A 278 8.64 14.94 0.12
N THR A 279 9.08 14.54 -1.07
CA THR A 279 8.88 15.32 -2.30
C THR A 279 7.40 15.57 -2.59
N ARG A 280 6.56 14.52 -2.49
CA ARG A 280 5.11 14.65 -2.71
C ARG A 280 4.45 15.53 -1.66
N LEU A 281 4.81 15.35 -0.38
CA LEU A 281 4.28 16.15 0.72
C LEU A 281 4.64 17.63 0.55
N GLN A 282 5.88 17.94 0.17
CA GLN A 282 6.29 19.32 -0.08
C GLN A 282 5.49 19.93 -1.23
N GLY A 283 5.26 19.19 -2.32
CA GLY A 283 4.42 19.67 -3.43
C GLY A 283 2.97 19.95 -3.01
N LEU A 284 2.39 19.11 -2.13
CA LEU A 284 1.04 19.35 -1.59
C LEU A 284 1.00 20.60 -0.69
N LYS A 285 2.04 20.82 0.13
CA LYS A 285 2.16 22.03 0.95
C LYS A 285 2.26 23.29 0.09
N ASP A 286 3.06 23.24 -0.98
CA ASP A 286 3.22 24.36 -1.90
C ASP A 286 1.88 24.69 -2.61
N GLN A 287 1.10 23.67 -2.97
CA GLN A 287 -0.24 23.83 -3.57
C GLN A 287 -1.26 24.42 -2.59
N LEU A 288 -1.24 23.99 -1.32
CA LEU A 288 -2.10 24.52 -0.28
C LEU A 288 -1.77 26.00 0.02
N ALA A 289 -0.50 26.32 0.19
CA ALA A 289 -0.04 27.69 0.44
C ALA A 289 -0.37 28.65 -0.72
N ALA A 290 -0.43 28.15 -1.96
CA ALA A 290 -0.86 28.93 -3.11
C ALA A 290 -2.38 29.21 -3.14
N SER A 291 -3.18 28.40 -2.42
CA SER A 291 -4.65 28.48 -2.37
C SER A 291 -5.16 29.29 -1.16
N ASP A 292 -4.38 29.39 -0.08
CA ASP A 292 -4.72 30.08 1.18
C ASP A 292 -4.66 31.63 1.11
N ALA A 293 -4.46 32.23 -0.07
CA ALA A 293 -4.05 33.63 -0.16
C ALA A 293 -5.14 34.69 0.07
N ASP A 294 -6.45 34.37 0.03
CA ASP A 294 -7.48 35.43 0.09
C ASP A 294 -8.66 35.23 1.09
N ASP A 295 -8.99 34.01 1.58
CA ASP A 295 -10.19 33.80 2.44
C ASP A 295 -10.02 32.83 3.65
N ALA A 296 -8.85 32.20 3.83
CA ALA A 296 -8.68 31.08 4.76
C ALA A 296 -8.68 31.47 6.26
N ASP A 297 -8.07 32.61 6.62
CA ASP A 297 -7.98 33.05 8.02
C ASP A 297 -9.36 33.39 8.61
N GLN A 298 -10.23 34.02 7.81
CA GLN A 298 -11.57 34.40 8.25
C GLN A 298 -12.47 33.18 8.52
N LEU A 299 -12.33 32.13 7.72
CA LEU A 299 -13.07 30.88 7.90
C LEU A 299 -12.59 30.10 9.13
N ARG A 300 -11.29 30.13 9.44
CA ARG A 300 -10.73 29.51 10.66
C ARG A 300 -11.30 30.16 11.92
N ASP A 301 -11.31 31.50 11.97
CA ASP A 301 -11.89 32.25 13.10
C ASP A 301 -13.39 31.93 13.30
N GLU A 302 -14.16 31.78 12.20
CA GLU A 302 -15.59 31.44 12.26
C GLU A 302 -15.81 30.02 12.81
N VAL A 303 -14.99 29.06 12.40
CA VAL A 303 -15.06 27.68 12.90
C VAL A 303 -14.72 27.62 14.40
N GLU A 304 -13.67 28.30 14.86
CA GLU A 304 -13.32 28.33 16.29
C GLU A 304 -14.42 28.95 17.17
N GLU A 305 -15.12 29.98 16.67
CA GLU A 305 -16.28 30.54 17.37
C GLU A 305 -17.41 29.50 17.47
N LEU A 306 -17.66 28.75 16.40
CA LEU A 306 -18.69 27.71 16.38
C LEU A 306 -18.34 26.53 17.31
N GLU A 307 -17.09 26.11 17.35
CA GLU A 307 -16.61 25.06 18.26
C GLU A 307 -16.74 25.47 19.72
N SER A 308 -16.27 26.68 20.06
CA SER A 308 -16.43 27.26 21.41
C SER A 308 -17.90 27.32 21.82
N ARG A 309 -18.79 27.62 20.87
CA ARG A 309 -20.23 27.64 21.10
C ARG A 309 -20.81 26.24 21.31
N ILE A 310 -20.34 25.24 20.58
CA ILE A 310 -20.73 23.84 20.78
C ILE A 310 -20.26 23.35 22.15
N GLU A 311 -19.03 23.67 22.56
CA GLU A 311 -18.49 23.36 23.88
C GLU A 311 -19.37 23.99 24.98
N GLU A 312 -19.69 25.28 24.90
CA GLU A 312 -20.58 25.96 25.86
C GLU A 312 -21.97 25.29 25.96
N LEU A 313 -22.49 24.77 24.84
CA LEU A 313 -23.80 24.13 24.77
C LEU A 313 -23.78 22.65 25.23
N THR A 314 -22.64 21.98 25.09
CA THR A 314 -22.47 20.56 25.43
C THR A 314 -21.83 20.34 26.79
N GLU A 315 -21.23 21.37 27.38
CA GLU A 315 -20.75 21.35 28.76
C GLU A 315 -21.94 21.17 29.71
N PHE A 316 -22.08 19.95 30.21
CA PHE A 316 -23.18 19.53 31.07
C PHE A 316 -23.13 20.34 32.37
N LYS A 317 -23.99 21.35 32.50
CA LYS A 317 -24.31 21.97 33.80
C LYS A 317 -24.77 20.87 34.77
N SER A 318 -23.85 20.42 35.61
CA SER A 318 -24.10 19.46 36.69
C SER A 318 -25.38 19.84 37.43
N GLY A 319 -26.36 18.94 37.40
CA GLY A 319 -27.69 19.10 37.99
C GLY A 319 -27.70 19.08 39.53
N GLN A 320 -26.81 19.82 40.19
CA GLN A 320 -26.82 20.02 41.64
C GLN A 320 -27.48 21.33 42.09
N SER A 321 -27.90 22.22 41.19
CA SER A 321 -28.56 23.48 41.55
C SER A 321 -30.08 23.42 41.69
N TYR A 322 -30.74 22.29 41.37
CA TYR A 322 -32.21 22.16 41.44
C TYR A 322 -32.76 21.39 42.67
N HIS A 323 -31.90 20.97 43.60
CA HIS A 323 -32.33 20.32 44.86
C HIS A 323 -31.98 21.13 46.12
N THR A 324 -32.33 22.41 46.20
CA THR A 324 -32.51 23.11 47.49
C THR A 324 -33.54 24.22 47.36
N ARG A 325 -34.81 23.86 47.12
CA ARG A 325 -35.96 24.73 47.42
C ARG A 325 -37.29 23.96 47.44
N SER A 326 -37.33 22.83 48.13
CA SER A 326 -38.61 22.24 48.56
C SER A 326 -38.44 21.46 49.87
N ASN A 327 -38.13 22.18 50.96
CA ASN A 327 -38.58 21.85 52.31
C ASN A 327 -38.03 22.86 53.31
N ALA A 328 -38.72 24.00 53.42
CA ALA A 328 -38.83 24.78 54.65
C ALA A 328 -39.89 25.85 54.40
N ASP A 329 -41.16 25.51 54.60
CA ASP A 329 -41.91 26.20 55.65
C ASP A 329 -43.16 25.41 56.03
N ARG A 330 -43.37 25.40 57.34
CA ARG A 330 -44.36 24.66 58.10
C ARG A 330 -45.19 25.67 58.87
#